data_AF-A0A8S9WY18-F1
#
_entry.id   AF-A0A8S9WY18-F1
#
_cell.length_a   1.000
_cell.length_b   1.000
_cell.length_c   1.000
_cell.angle_alpha   90.00
_cell.angle_beta   90.00
_cell.angle_gamma   90.00
#
_symmetry.space_group_name_H-M   'P 1'
#
loop_
_entity.id
_entity.type
_entity.pdbx_description
1 polymer ?
#
loop_
_entity_poly.entity_id
_entity_poly.type
_entity_poly.pdbx_seq_one_letter_code
_entity_poly.pdbx_strand_id
1 'polypeptide(L)' 'DSPPTILVRLPSGSASSEPNGVLAVFPGSILHLECLFSRRVGSPEWSWTSKYRSYLTGEFSHD' A
#
# COMPACT_ATOMS: atom_id res chain seq x y z
N ASP A 1 8.21 -5.80 19.74
CA ASP A 1 7.06 -5.44 18.90
C ASP A 1 7.61 -4.70 17.69
N SER A 2 7.27 -5.13 16.49
CA SER A 2 7.81 -4.55 15.25
C SER A 2 6.65 -3.96 14.45
N PRO A 3 6.82 -2.75 13.89
CA PRO A 3 5.76 -2.15 13.08
C PRO A 3 5.42 -3.04 11.87
N PRO A 4 4.16 -3.03 11.40
CA PRO A 4 3.79 -3.72 10.16
C PRO A 4 4.69 -3.26 9.01
N THR A 5 5.13 -4.21 8.19
CA THR A 5 5.91 -3.89 6.99
C THR A 5 4.96 -3.75 5.81
N ILE A 6 5.01 -2.62 5.11
CA ILE A 6 4.26 -2.43 3.86
C ILE A 6 5.16 -2.77 2.68
N LEU A 7 4.72 -3.71 1.85
CA LEU A 7 5.35 -4.00 0.57
C LEU A 7 4.58 -3.30 -0.55
N VAL A 8 5.33 -2.64 -1.43
CA VAL A 8 4.79 -1.97 -2.62
C VAL A 8 5.02 -2.87 -3.83
N ARG A 9 3.93 -3.25 -4.51
CA ARG A 9 3.98 -4.00 -5.78
C ARG A 9 3.29 -3.21 -6.88
N LEU A 10 3.83 -3.31 -8.10
CA LEU A 10 3.33 -2.64 -9.29
C LEU A 10 3.05 -3.68 -10.38
N PRO A 11 1.87 -4.32 -10.38
CA PRO A 11 1.49 -5.24 -11.45
C PRO A 11 1.52 -4.60 -12.85
N SER A 12 1.30 -3.29 -12.95
CA SER A 12 1.39 -2.52 -14.18
C SER A 12 1.79 -1.08 -13.90
N GLY A 13 2.57 -0.47 -14.80
CA GLY A 13 3.04 0.90 -14.71
C GLY A 13 4.31 1.06 -13.87
N SER A 14 4.47 2.22 -13.23
CA SER A 14 5.70 2.57 -12.50
C SER A 14 5.44 3.53 -11.33
N ALA A 15 6.33 3.47 -10.34
CA ALA A 15 6.35 4.41 -9.22
C ALA A 15 7.78 4.66 -8.73
N SER A 16 7.95 5.72 -7.95
CA SER A 16 9.21 6.09 -7.30
C SER A 16 8.98 6.42 -5.83
N SER A 17 9.82 5.87 -4.95
CA SER A 17 9.82 6.19 -3.53
C SER A 17 10.72 7.39 -3.25
N GLU A 18 10.16 8.43 -2.67
CA GLU A 18 10.89 9.63 -2.26
C GLU A 18 11.43 9.50 -0.83
N PRO A 19 12.55 10.16 -0.48
CA PRO A 19 13.12 10.13 0.88
C PRO A 19 12.21 10.64 1.99
N ASN A 20 11.18 11.42 1.63
CA ASN A 20 10.19 11.99 2.55
C ASN A 20 9.02 11.02 2.85
N GLY A 21 9.06 9.79 2.33
CA GLY A 21 8.00 8.79 2.51
C GLY A 21 6.83 8.93 1.53
N VAL A 22 6.94 9.78 0.51
CA VAL A 22 5.95 9.89 -0.57
C VAL A 22 6.22 8.82 -1.64
N LEU A 23 5.16 8.22 -2.14
CA LEU A 23 5.20 7.31 -3.29
C LEU A 23 4.58 8.02 -4.50
N ALA A 24 5.41 8.43 -5.45
CA ALA A 24 4.97 9.02 -6.70
C ALA A 24 4.61 7.92 -7.70
N VAL A 25 3.36 7.85 -8.15
CA VAL A 25 2.84 6.79 -9.03
C VAL A 25 2.46 7.38 -10.39
N PHE A 26 2.93 6.77 -11.47
CA PHE A 26 2.58 7.23 -12.82
C PHE A 26 1.10 6.98 -13.13
N PRO A 27 0.42 7.90 -13.85
CA PRO A 27 -0.97 7.71 -14.25
C PRO A 27 -1.19 6.40 -15.03
N GLY A 28 -2.30 5.71 -14.73
CA GLY A 28 -2.64 4.42 -15.35
C GLY A 28 -1.96 3.20 -14.73
N SER A 29 -1.06 3.38 -13.76
CA SER A 29 -0.44 2.28 -13.03
C SER A 29 -1.45 1.56 -12.12
N ILE A 30 -1.19 0.29 -11.86
CA ILE A 30 -1.88 -0.51 -10.83
C ILE A 30 -0.90 -0.66 -9.66
N LEU A 31 -1.32 -0.24 -8.47
CA LEU A 31 -0.54 -0.29 -7.23
C LEU A 31 -1.19 -1.26 -6.26
N HIS A 32 -0.41 -2.23 -5.77
CA HIS A 32 -0.81 -3.09 -4.66
C HIS A 32 0.04 -2.74 -3.42
N LEU A 33 -0.64 -2.52 -2.30
CA LEU A 33 -0.03 -2.29 -0.98
C LEU A 33 -0.32 -3.52 -0.13
N GLU A 34 0.71 -4.30 0.18
CA GLU A 34 0.60 -5.51 0.97
C GLU A 34 1.11 -5.23 2.40
N CYS A 35 0.29 -5.52 3.41
CA CYS A 35 0.68 -5.41 4.81
C CYS A 35 1.17 -6.77 5.33
N LEU A 36 2.44 -6.85 5.72
CA LEU A 36 2.98 -7.98 6.47
C LEU A 36 2.87 -7.68 7.97
N PHE A 37 1.90 -8.33 8.61
CA PHE A 37 1.64 -8.20 10.05
C PHE A 37 1.46 -9.57 10.70
N SER A 38 1.91 -9.70 11.95
CA SER A 38 1.78 -10.96 12.69
C SER A 38 0.34 -11.17 13.13
N ARG A 39 -0.33 -12.20 12.60
CA ARG A 39 -1.71 -12.56 12.99
C ARG A 39 -1.88 -12.79 14.50
N ARG A 40 -0.81 -13.15 15.23
CA ARG A 40 -0.86 -13.30 16.69
C ARG A 40 -1.15 -12.00 17.43
N VAL A 41 -0.87 -10.86 16.80
CA VAL A 41 -1.05 -9.51 17.36
C VAL A 41 -2.41 -8.92 16.96
N GLY A 42 -3.15 -9.60 16.07
CA GLY A 42 -4.48 -9.21 15.61
C GLY A 42 -4.52 -8.97 14.10
N SER A 43 -5.56 -8.25 13.67
CA SER A 43 -5.73 -7.79 12.29
C SER A 43 -5.31 -6.32 12.19
N PRO A 44 -4.48 -5.94 11.21
CA PRO A 44 -4.12 -4.54 11.04
C PRO A 44 -5.30 -3.76 10.47
N GLU A 45 -5.60 -2.58 11.03
CA GLU A 45 -6.37 -1.57 10.30
C GLU A 45 -5.44 -0.81 9.35
N TRP A 46 -5.89 -0.59 8.12
CA TRP A 46 -5.13 0.15 7.12
C TRP A 46 -5.88 1.43 6.77
N SER A 47 -5.13 2.51 6.57
CA SER A 47 -5.64 3.77 6.05
C SER A 47 -4.55 4.41 5.18
N TRP A 48 -4.97 5.12 4.15
CA TRP A 48 -4.06 5.84 3.25
C TRP A 48 -4.73 7.13 2.79
N THR A 49 -3.92 8.09 2.36
CA THR A 49 -4.38 9.38 1.87
C THR A 49 -3.82 9.65 0.49
N SER A 50 -4.63 10.20 -0.40
CA SER A 50 -4.20 10.72 -1.69
C SER A 50 -4.47 12.21 -1.79
N LYS A 51 -3.47 12.96 -2.27
CA LYS A 51 -3.59 14.41 -2.49
C LYS A 51 -4.29 14.76 -3.81
N TYR A 52 -4.42 13.81 -4.74
CA TYR A 52 -4.85 14.09 -6.10
C TYR A 52 -6.32 13.71 -6.35
N ARG A 53 -6.69 12.46 -6.04
CA ARG A 53 -8.08 11.96 -6.19
C ARG A 53 -8.32 10.72 -5.35
N SER A 54 -9.59 10.34 -5.21
CA SER A 54 -9.98 9.01 -4.76
C SER A 54 -9.72 7.97 -5.86
N TYR A 55 -9.06 6.88 -5.48
CA TYR A 55 -8.81 5.74 -6.37
C TYR A 55 -9.77 4.60 -6.00
N LEU A 56 -10.09 3.75 -6.97
CA LEU A 56 -10.82 2.52 -6.69
C LEU A 56 -9.95 1.64 -5.79
N THR A 57 -10.46 1.32 -4.60
CA THR A 57 -9.81 0.44 -3.63
C THR A 57 -10.52 -0.88 -3.57
N GLY A 58 -9.76 -1.98 -3.48
CA GLY A 58 -10.28 -3.30 -3.15
C GLY A 58 -9.51 -3.85 -1.95
N GLU A 59 -10.22 -4.46 -1.01
CA GLU A 59 -9.60 -5.20 0.09
C GLU A 59 -9.44 -6.67 -0.33
N PHE A 60 -8.19 -7.13 -0.41
CA PHE A 60 -7.87 -8.54 -0.63
C PHE A 60 -7.29 -9.11 0.66
N SER A 61 -8.12 -9.78 1.46
CA SER A 61 -7.68 -10.62 2.57
C SER A 61 -7.59 -12.06 2.06
N HIS A 62 -6.38 -12.62 1.98
CA HIS A 62 -6.21 -14.06 1.88
C HIS A 62 -6.52 -14.67 3.26
N ASP A 63 -7.54 -15.53 3.32
CA ASP A 63 -7.83 -16.39 4.47
C ASP A 63 -6.64 -17.32 4.74
#